data_AF-A0A3M2RA37-F1
#
_entry.id   AF-A0A3M2RA37-F1
#
_cell.length_a   1.000
_cell.length_b   1.000
_cell.length_c   1.000
_cell.angle_alpha   90.00
_cell.angle_beta   90.00
_cell.angle_gamma   90.00
#
_symmetry.space_group_name_H-M   'P 1'
#
loop_
_entity.id
_entity.type
_entity.pdbx_description
1 polymer ?
#
loop_
_entity_poly.entity_id
_entity_poly.type
_entity_poly.pdbx_seq_one_letter_code
_entity_poly.pdbx_strand_id
1 'polypeptide(L)'
;MSRLLIVVDRAKDWAPYYPSEDVLTFDQYLKFTAPANSRVRVINLCQSAKYLSRGYYCSLLAEARGHHVVPSVMTLNDLSRKGLFSLELEDLDSSVIQWLENEAHEIDPSTDERAATHEVRIRTYFGQAEHADLKPVARALFERFPCPILEVVFRHRKQWQIESMKPACPADLNEREQDLFAEAFDRFSSMVWRKPKTRRRYRFDLAMLVNPDEEMPPSDEAALKRFERAGRKLGINVERITRRDYMRLPEYDGLFIRETTAIDHHTYRFARKAEAEGMVVIDDPVSILRCTNKVFLADLLKNNKVPTPKTLILSKDQKDAVEQVVNELGFPVVIKIPDGAFSLGVAKAKDETELRAGLKDLFKQSALVLAQEYFYTEYDWRIGVLGGRAIYACKYMMVKGHWQIYQHGGASVESGGFETMPTYEVPRNVIQAALNATRLIGNGLYGVDIKQAGNRVAVIEVNDNPSIDSGVEDKFLGGELYTLVMQEFLSRMEANRRR
;
A
#
# COMPACT_ATOMS: atom_id res chain seq x y z
N MET A 1 -5.24 -3.68 25.67
CA MET A 1 -4.14 -2.76 26.07
C MET A 1 -2.90 -3.24 25.35
N SER A 2 -2.18 -2.35 24.67
CA SER A 2 -0.89 -2.66 24.05
C SER A 2 0.20 -2.55 25.12
N ARG A 3 1.00 -3.61 25.32
CA ARG A 3 2.13 -3.61 26.24
C ARG A 3 3.42 -3.64 25.42
N LEU A 4 4.34 -2.73 25.72
CA LEU A 4 5.68 -2.76 25.15
C LEU A 4 6.58 -3.59 26.08
N LEU A 5 7.41 -4.44 25.51
CA LEU A 5 8.46 -5.17 26.20
C LEU A 5 9.77 -4.89 25.50
N ILE A 6 10.80 -4.57 26.27
CA ILE A 6 12.16 -4.36 25.77
C ILE A 6 12.95 -5.58 26.21
N VAL A 7 13.47 -6.35 25.25
CA VAL A 7 14.18 -7.59 25.57
C VAL A 7 15.66 -7.41 25.31
N VAL A 8 16.47 -7.59 26.35
CA VAL A 8 17.93 -7.51 26.33
C VAL A 8 18.56 -8.83 26.77
N ASP A 9 19.83 -9.07 26.45
CA ASP A 9 20.51 -10.28 26.95
C ASP A 9 20.90 -10.15 28.42
N ARG A 10 21.37 -8.97 28.84
CA ARG A 10 21.78 -8.69 30.22
C ARG A 10 21.17 -7.38 30.68
N ALA A 11 20.65 -7.33 31.91
CA ALA A 11 20.02 -6.12 32.45
C ALA A 11 20.96 -4.89 32.44
N LYS A 12 22.27 -5.12 32.60
CA LYS A 12 23.29 -4.06 32.54
C LYS A 12 23.41 -3.38 31.17
N ASP A 13 23.00 -4.06 30.10
CA ASP A 13 23.05 -3.50 28.75
C ASP A 13 22.03 -2.35 28.58
N TRP A 14 21.08 -2.24 29.52
CA TRP A 14 20.11 -1.14 29.62
C TRP A 14 20.47 -0.12 30.72
N ALA A 15 21.57 -0.32 31.47
CA ALA A 15 21.93 0.53 32.60
C ALA A 15 22.12 2.04 32.28
N PRO A 16 22.56 2.44 31.07
CA PRO A 16 22.64 3.86 30.70
C PRO A 16 21.27 4.57 30.59
N TYR A 17 20.17 3.81 30.53
CA TYR A 17 18.83 4.34 30.30
C TYR A 17 17.96 4.26 31.56
N TYR A 18 16.86 5.03 31.59
CA TYR A 18 15.96 5.03 32.74
C TYR A 18 15.40 3.62 33.04
N PRO A 19 15.41 3.19 34.31
CA PRO A 19 14.82 1.92 34.72
C PRO A 19 13.34 1.88 34.33
N SER A 20 12.93 0.85 33.59
CA SER A 20 11.54 0.64 33.20
C SER A 20 11.12 -0.78 33.56
N GLU A 21 9.90 -0.93 34.10
CA GLU A 21 9.30 -2.24 34.39
C GLU A 21 9.02 -3.06 33.13
N ASP A 22 9.15 -2.45 31.95
CA ASP A 22 8.96 -3.08 30.65
C ASP A 22 10.24 -3.71 30.08
N VAL A 23 11.39 -3.57 30.76
CA VAL A 23 12.66 -4.21 30.37
C VAL A 23 12.77 -5.60 30.96
N LEU A 24 12.92 -6.60 30.10
CA LEU A 24 13.10 -8.00 30.47
C LEU A 24 14.41 -8.53 29.90
N THR A 25 15.08 -9.41 30.64
CA THR A 25 16.11 -10.25 30.03
C THR A 25 15.47 -11.30 29.12
N PHE A 26 16.21 -11.83 28.15
CA PHE A 26 15.73 -12.94 27.31
C PHE A 26 15.19 -14.11 28.15
N ASP A 27 15.89 -14.49 29.23
CA ASP A 27 15.47 -15.57 30.12
C ASP A 27 14.16 -15.27 30.88
N GLN A 28 13.91 -14.00 31.22
CA GLN A 28 12.64 -13.54 31.78
C GLN A 28 11.52 -13.57 30.73
N TYR A 29 11.82 -13.12 29.51
CA TYR A 29 10.88 -13.14 28.40
C TYR A 29 10.47 -14.57 27.99
N LEU A 30 11.36 -15.56 28.09
CA LEU A 30 11.01 -16.98 27.88
C LEU A 30 9.89 -17.43 28.81
N LYS A 31 9.90 -16.98 30.07
CA LYS A 31 8.91 -17.33 31.10
C LYS A 31 7.69 -16.40 31.09
N PHE A 32 7.75 -15.30 30.34
CA PHE A 32 6.67 -14.32 30.27
C PHE A 32 5.44 -14.91 29.58
N THR A 33 4.28 -14.73 30.22
CA THR A 33 2.98 -15.11 29.67
C THR A 33 2.11 -13.86 29.57
N ALA A 34 1.66 -13.53 28.37
CA ALA A 34 0.78 -12.42 28.13
C ALA A 34 -0.68 -12.81 28.47
N PRO A 35 -1.50 -11.91 29.06
CA PRO A 35 -2.93 -12.14 29.21
C PRO A 35 -3.61 -12.42 27.86
N ALA A 36 -4.59 -13.32 27.83
CA ALA A 36 -5.44 -13.55 26.66
C ALA A 36 -6.08 -12.21 26.21
N ASN A 37 -5.97 -11.88 24.91
CA ASN A 37 -6.38 -10.60 24.29
C ASN A 37 -5.51 -9.36 24.58
N SER A 38 -4.26 -9.52 25.06
CA SER A 38 -3.31 -8.40 25.13
C SER A 38 -2.45 -8.31 23.86
N ARG A 39 -2.30 -7.10 23.30
CA ARG A 39 -1.36 -6.88 22.19
C ARG A 39 0.01 -6.61 22.80
N VAL A 40 1.00 -7.42 22.48
CA VAL A 40 2.35 -7.26 23.03
C VAL A 40 3.28 -6.85 21.89
N ARG A 41 4.03 -5.77 22.11
CA ARG A 41 5.13 -5.36 21.26
C ARG A 41 6.44 -5.70 21.92
N VAL A 42 7.38 -6.22 21.15
CA VAL A 42 8.70 -6.59 21.63
C VAL A 42 9.73 -5.79 20.85
N ILE A 43 10.50 -4.96 21.53
CA ILE A 43 11.71 -4.36 20.96
C ILE A 43 12.85 -5.27 21.37
N ASN A 44 13.37 -6.00 20.38
CA ASN A 44 14.44 -6.96 20.59
C ASN A 44 15.79 -6.25 20.44
N LEU A 45 16.48 -6.07 21.56
CA LEU A 45 17.79 -5.42 21.71
C LEU A 45 18.85 -6.41 22.24
N CYS A 46 18.64 -7.71 22.02
CA CYS A 46 19.65 -8.73 22.33
C CYS A 46 20.96 -8.45 21.58
N GLN A 47 22.09 -8.90 22.15
CA GLN A 47 23.44 -8.56 21.66
C GLN A 47 23.79 -9.21 20.34
N SER A 48 23.16 -10.35 20.04
CA SER A 48 23.37 -11.05 18.79
C SER A 48 22.05 -11.33 18.10
N ALA A 49 22.02 -11.00 16.82
CA ALA A 49 20.91 -11.28 15.91
C ALA A 49 21.24 -12.42 14.92
N LYS A 50 22.37 -13.13 15.11
CA LYS A 50 22.79 -14.24 14.25
C LYS A 50 21.81 -15.42 14.33
N TYR A 51 21.75 -16.24 13.30
CA TYR A 51 20.96 -17.48 13.33
C TYR A 51 21.29 -18.32 14.58
N LEU A 52 20.25 -18.83 15.25
CA LEU A 52 20.33 -19.60 16.52
C LEU A 52 20.86 -18.82 17.74
N SER A 53 20.99 -17.50 17.67
CA SER A 53 21.31 -16.65 18.83
C SER A 53 20.08 -16.35 19.70
N ARG A 54 20.31 -15.78 20.89
CA ARG A 54 19.23 -15.31 21.78
C ARG A 54 18.33 -14.28 21.11
N GLY A 55 18.89 -13.31 20.39
CA GLY A 55 18.10 -12.33 19.65
C GLY A 55 17.27 -12.97 18.55
N TYR A 56 17.81 -13.96 17.83
CA TYR A 56 17.04 -14.69 16.83
C TYR A 56 15.85 -15.44 17.45
N TYR A 57 16.08 -16.17 18.55
CA TYR A 57 15.01 -16.86 19.26
C TYR A 57 14.00 -15.90 19.91
N CYS A 58 14.43 -14.70 20.33
CA CYS A 58 13.53 -13.68 20.85
C CYS A 58 12.47 -13.30 19.83
N SER A 59 12.90 -12.95 18.60
CA SER A 59 11.99 -12.63 17.51
C SER A 59 11.13 -13.83 17.11
N LEU A 60 11.71 -15.02 17.03
CA LEU A 60 10.96 -16.24 16.65
C LEU A 60 9.86 -16.60 17.66
N LEU A 61 10.18 -16.54 18.95
CA LEU A 61 9.21 -16.84 20.00
C LEU A 61 8.18 -15.73 20.14
N ALA A 62 8.54 -14.48 19.89
CA ALA A 62 7.58 -13.38 19.85
C ALA A 62 6.54 -13.59 18.75
N GLU A 63 6.97 -13.88 17.52
CA GLU A 63 6.06 -14.17 16.40
C GLU A 63 5.19 -15.41 16.68
N ALA A 64 5.78 -16.50 17.21
CA ALA A 64 5.04 -17.70 17.57
C ALA A 64 3.97 -17.45 18.66
N ARG A 65 4.14 -16.42 19.48
CA ARG A 65 3.18 -15.98 20.51
C ARG A 65 2.19 -14.93 20.01
N GLY A 66 2.26 -14.53 18.72
CA GLY A 66 1.47 -13.44 18.17
C GLY A 66 1.86 -12.05 18.69
N HIS A 67 3.06 -11.93 19.30
CA HIS A 67 3.62 -10.64 19.70
C HIS A 67 4.27 -9.96 18.49
N HIS A 68 4.17 -8.64 18.40
CA HIS A 68 4.75 -7.87 17.30
C HIS A 68 6.17 -7.47 17.68
N VAL A 69 7.16 -8.09 17.03
CA VAL A 69 8.58 -7.91 17.38
C VAL A 69 9.33 -7.07 16.34
N VAL A 70 10.23 -6.21 16.82
CA VAL A 70 11.13 -5.41 15.99
C VAL A 70 12.57 -5.64 16.48
N PRO A 71 13.48 -6.21 15.66
CA PRO A 71 13.25 -6.71 14.30
C PRO A 71 12.48 -8.04 14.25
N SER A 72 11.75 -8.28 13.17
CA SER A 72 11.11 -9.57 12.87
C SER A 72 12.14 -10.65 12.50
N VAL A 73 11.79 -11.93 12.58
CA VAL A 73 12.66 -13.03 12.14
C VAL A 73 12.99 -12.89 10.66
N MET A 74 12.01 -12.49 9.86
CA MET A 74 12.20 -12.23 8.44
C MET A 74 13.21 -11.11 8.22
N THR A 75 13.08 -9.99 8.93
CA THR A 75 14.04 -8.88 8.88
C THR A 75 15.45 -9.34 9.26
N LEU A 76 15.59 -10.17 10.31
CA LEU A 76 16.88 -10.73 10.70
C LEU A 76 17.50 -11.63 9.62
N ASN A 77 16.68 -12.49 9.00
CA ASN A 77 17.11 -13.34 7.90
C ASN A 77 17.53 -12.52 6.68
N ASP A 78 16.76 -11.48 6.33
CA ASP A 78 17.05 -10.61 5.20
C ASP A 78 18.36 -9.85 5.44
N LEU A 79 18.56 -9.26 6.62
CA LEU A 79 19.79 -8.59 7.03
C LEU A 79 21.03 -9.52 7.04
N SER A 80 20.83 -10.83 7.23
CA SER A 80 21.94 -11.80 7.21
C SER A 80 22.46 -12.16 5.80
N ARG A 81 21.70 -11.84 4.74
CA ARG A 81 22.01 -12.24 3.36
C ARG A 81 22.77 -11.14 2.61
N LYS A 82 24.10 -11.30 2.48
CA LYS A 82 25.04 -10.34 1.85
C LYS A 82 24.73 -9.90 0.41
N GLY A 83 23.77 -10.51 -0.30
CA GLY A 83 23.45 -10.24 -1.71
C GLY A 83 22.18 -9.44 -1.98
N LEU A 84 21.37 -9.14 -0.95
CA LEU A 84 20.08 -8.44 -1.14
C LEU A 84 20.20 -6.91 -1.15
N PHE A 85 21.36 -6.37 -0.78
CA PHE A 85 21.52 -4.93 -0.48
C PHE A 85 22.18 -4.14 -1.61
N SER A 86 22.82 -4.82 -2.56
CA SER A 86 23.58 -4.19 -3.64
C SER A 86 22.70 -3.61 -4.76
N LEU A 87 21.39 -3.76 -4.68
CA LEU A 87 20.48 -3.62 -5.83
C LEU A 87 19.47 -2.48 -5.75
N GLU A 88 19.35 -1.69 -4.67
CA GLU A 88 18.21 -0.78 -4.52
C GLU A 88 18.49 0.51 -3.74
N LEU A 89 19.50 1.26 -4.17
CA LEU A 89 19.58 2.70 -3.95
C LEU A 89 20.01 3.35 -5.27
N GLU A 90 19.24 3.08 -6.33
CA GLU A 90 19.28 3.92 -7.52
C GLU A 90 18.70 5.28 -7.09
N ASP A 91 19.52 6.33 -7.25
CA ASP A 91 19.27 7.72 -6.85
C ASP A 91 19.39 8.03 -5.34
N LEU A 92 20.58 7.82 -4.76
CA LEU A 92 20.97 8.58 -3.56
C LEU A 92 20.97 10.08 -3.89
N ASP A 93 20.29 10.88 -3.06
CA ASP A 93 20.29 12.34 -3.19
C ASP A 93 21.73 12.87 -3.25
N SER A 94 21.95 13.91 -4.05
CA SER A 94 23.27 14.53 -4.22
C SER A 94 23.86 15.04 -2.90
N SER A 95 23.03 15.44 -1.93
CA SER A 95 23.46 15.82 -0.58
C SER A 95 24.02 14.63 0.22
N VAL A 96 23.43 13.44 0.07
CA VAL A 96 23.91 12.21 0.73
C VAL A 96 25.24 11.79 0.13
N ILE A 97 25.37 11.85 -1.19
CA ILE A 97 26.61 11.54 -1.91
C ILE A 97 27.73 12.48 -1.44
N GLN A 98 27.46 13.78 -1.39
CA GLN A 98 28.43 14.78 -0.94
C GLN A 98 28.88 14.55 0.50
N TRP A 99 27.94 14.18 1.39
CA TRP A 99 28.26 13.85 2.77
C TRP A 99 29.14 12.59 2.86
N LEU A 100 28.80 11.53 2.10
CA LEU A 100 29.58 10.29 2.05
C LEU A 100 31.01 10.54 1.54
N GLU A 101 31.19 11.40 0.54
CA GLU A 101 32.52 11.77 0.02
C GLU A 101 33.37 12.53 1.06
N ASN A 102 32.74 13.37 1.88
CA ASN A 102 33.46 14.15 2.90
C ASN A 102 33.90 13.30 4.10
N GLU A 103 33.08 12.32 4.50
CA GLU A 103 33.32 11.46 5.68
C GLU A 103 33.99 10.12 5.32
N ALA A 104 34.28 9.92 4.03
CA ALA A 104 34.94 8.74 3.49
C ALA A 104 36.36 8.57 4.04
N HIS A 105 36.68 7.36 4.49
CA HIS A 105 38.07 6.96 4.72
C HIS A 105 38.56 6.07 3.59
N GLU A 106 39.79 6.33 3.12
CA GLU A 106 40.45 5.52 2.10
C GLU A 106 40.69 4.10 2.61
N ILE A 107 40.40 3.11 1.77
CA ILE A 107 40.76 1.70 2.01
C ILE A 107 41.77 1.26 0.97
N ASP A 108 42.74 0.44 1.39
CA ASP A 108 43.65 -0.23 0.47
C ASP A 108 42.89 -1.18 -0.46
N PRO A 109 42.85 -0.91 -1.78
CA PRO A 109 42.13 -1.74 -2.75
C PRO A 109 42.65 -3.18 -2.83
N SER A 110 43.87 -3.44 -2.34
CA SER A 110 44.47 -4.78 -2.31
C SER A 110 43.87 -5.72 -1.26
N THR A 111 43.11 -5.17 -0.29
CA THR A 111 42.48 -5.92 0.79
C THR A 111 41.01 -6.27 0.51
N ASP A 112 40.45 -5.79 -0.60
CA ASP A 112 39.06 -5.99 -0.99
C ASP A 112 38.96 -6.76 -2.31
N GLU A 113 38.25 -7.90 -2.31
CA GLU A 113 38.04 -8.74 -3.51
C GLU A 113 37.33 -7.99 -4.67
N ARG A 114 36.74 -6.81 -4.41
CA ARG A 114 35.97 -6.00 -5.37
C ARG A 114 36.51 -4.58 -5.55
N ALA A 115 37.74 -4.31 -5.12
CA ALA A 115 38.47 -3.05 -5.36
C ALA A 115 37.72 -1.76 -4.94
N ALA A 116 37.09 -1.75 -3.77
CA ALA A 116 36.55 -0.51 -3.19
C ALA A 116 37.66 0.47 -2.79
N THR A 117 37.43 1.78 -2.98
CA THR A 117 38.43 2.82 -2.67
C THR A 117 38.16 3.55 -1.36
N HIS A 118 36.90 3.66 -0.97
CA HIS A 118 36.49 4.35 0.26
C HIS A 118 35.37 3.60 0.98
N GLU A 119 35.31 3.74 2.31
CA GLU A 119 34.24 3.22 3.16
C GLU A 119 33.77 4.26 4.16
N VAL A 120 32.46 4.23 4.41
CA VAL A 120 31.80 4.99 5.48
C VAL A 120 30.92 4.04 6.26
N ARG A 121 30.99 4.12 7.59
CA ARG A 121 30.11 3.38 8.50
C ARG A 121 29.22 4.36 9.23
N ILE A 122 27.92 4.10 9.19
CA ILE A 122 26.94 4.87 9.96
C ILE A 122 26.09 3.94 10.80
N ARG A 123 25.52 4.48 11.87
CA ARG A 123 24.47 3.83 12.63
C ARG A 123 23.20 4.65 12.58
N THR A 124 22.09 3.94 12.45
CA THR A 124 20.75 4.53 12.45
C THR A 124 19.95 3.97 13.63
N TYR A 125 19.09 4.81 14.19
CA TYR A 125 18.33 4.52 15.41
C TYR A 125 16.85 4.71 15.12
N PHE A 126 16.08 3.63 15.01
CA PHE A 126 14.64 3.65 14.64
C PHE A 126 14.35 4.52 13.41
N GLY A 127 15.22 4.48 12.40
CA GLY A 127 15.10 5.28 11.17
C GLY A 127 15.49 6.76 11.31
N GLN A 128 16.13 7.14 12.42
CA GLN A 128 16.82 8.42 12.58
C GLN A 128 18.32 8.24 12.33
N ALA A 129 18.96 9.31 11.84
CA ALA A 129 20.40 9.43 11.74
C ALA A 129 20.85 10.71 12.45
N GLU A 130 22.11 10.73 12.86
CA GLU A 130 22.75 11.89 13.48
C GLU A 130 22.76 13.10 12.52
N HIS A 131 23.20 12.88 11.29
CA HIS A 131 23.27 13.92 10.27
C HIS A 131 21.92 14.10 9.56
N ALA A 132 21.57 15.36 9.31
CA ALA A 132 20.30 15.73 8.68
C ALA A 132 20.15 15.15 7.27
N ASP A 133 21.23 15.13 6.49
CA ASP A 133 21.25 14.63 5.11
C ASP A 133 20.98 13.13 5.02
N LEU A 134 21.30 12.37 6.07
CA LEU A 134 21.08 10.92 6.14
C LEU A 134 19.68 10.53 6.61
N LYS A 135 18.86 11.48 7.08
CA LYS A 135 17.51 11.18 7.59
C LYS A 135 16.60 10.51 6.56
N PRO A 136 16.56 10.93 5.28
CA PRO A 136 15.75 10.25 4.26
C PRO A 136 16.18 8.79 4.07
N VAL A 137 17.50 8.54 4.02
CA VAL A 137 18.07 7.20 3.87
C VAL A 137 17.77 6.34 5.09
N ALA A 138 18.03 6.84 6.30
CA ALA A 138 17.74 6.13 7.54
C ALA A 138 16.26 5.74 7.65
N ARG A 139 15.36 6.65 7.24
CA ARG A 139 13.92 6.38 7.22
C ARG A 139 13.55 5.31 6.21
N ALA A 140 14.05 5.39 4.97
CA ALA A 140 13.80 4.39 3.93
C ALA A 140 14.33 3.01 4.35
N LEU A 141 15.52 2.96 4.94
CA LEU A 141 16.11 1.73 5.46
C LEU A 141 15.26 1.12 6.58
N PHE A 142 14.75 1.93 7.52
CA PHE A 142 13.90 1.43 8.60
C PHE A 142 12.50 1.01 8.14
N GLU A 143 11.93 1.69 7.13
CA GLU A 143 10.66 1.29 6.51
C GLU A 143 10.78 -0.10 5.85
N ARG A 144 11.93 -0.40 5.22
CA ARG A 144 12.19 -1.69 4.58
C ARG A 144 12.69 -2.78 5.53
N PHE A 145 13.60 -2.41 6.43
CA PHE A 145 14.21 -3.29 7.42
C PHE A 145 13.99 -2.72 8.83
N PRO A 146 12.82 -2.97 9.44
CA PRO A 146 12.53 -2.51 10.80
C PRO A 146 13.53 -3.07 11.81
N CYS A 147 14.56 -2.30 12.14
CA CYS A 147 15.63 -2.67 13.08
C CYS A 147 15.90 -1.49 14.02
N PRO A 148 15.87 -1.68 15.37
CA PRO A 148 16.05 -0.60 16.34
C PRO A 148 17.37 0.15 16.18
N ILE A 149 18.46 -0.59 16.02
CA ILE A 149 19.79 -0.07 15.77
C ILE A 149 20.32 -0.82 14.56
N LEU A 150 20.64 -0.10 13.49
CA LEU A 150 21.15 -0.67 12.26
C LEU A 150 22.47 0.02 11.89
N GLU A 151 23.53 -0.78 11.86
CA GLU A 151 24.82 -0.37 11.32
C GLU A 151 24.82 -0.59 9.80
N VAL A 152 25.16 0.44 9.05
CA VAL A 152 25.17 0.45 7.59
C VAL A 152 26.58 0.79 7.12
N VAL A 153 27.13 -0.04 6.24
CA VAL A 153 28.45 0.16 5.66
C VAL A 153 28.29 0.50 4.18
N PHE A 154 28.69 1.72 3.83
CA PHE A 154 28.76 2.21 2.47
C PHE A 154 30.17 2.00 1.92
N ARG A 155 30.27 1.58 0.67
CA ARG A 155 31.54 1.51 -0.06
C ARG A 155 31.44 2.22 -1.39
N HIS A 156 32.50 2.96 -1.72
CA HIS A 156 32.64 3.60 -3.01
C HIS A 156 33.42 2.70 -3.97
N ARG A 157 32.79 2.38 -5.10
CA ARG A 157 33.42 1.70 -6.24
C ARG A 157 33.42 2.63 -7.45
N LYS A 158 32.46 2.45 -8.37
CA LYS A 158 32.11 3.43 -9.43
C LYS A 158 31.08 4.46 -8.94
N GLN A 159 30.28 4.06 -7.96
CA GLN A 159 29.27 4.85 -7.26
C GLN A 159 29.20 4.33 -5.81
N TRP A 160 28.61 5.11 -4.91
CA TRP A 160 28.34 4.69 -3.54
C TRP A 160 27.29 3.59 -3.50
N GLN A 161 27.57 2.52 -2.75
CA GLN A 161 26.67 1.39 -2.57
C GLN A 161 26.69 0.90 -1.12
N ILE A 162 25.57 0.35 -0.65
CA ILE A 162 25.53 -0.35 0.64
C ILE A 162 26.16 -1.74 0.45
N GLU A 163 27.27 -1.98 1.14
CA GLU A 163 27.94 -3.29 1.16
C GLU A 163 27.33 -4.21 2.20
N SER A 164 26.99 -3.68 3.39
CA SER A 164 26.37 -4.49 4.43
C SER A 164 25.50 -3.68 5.37
N MET A 165 24.48 -4.34 5.91
CA MET A 165 23.65 -3.83 7.00
C MET A 165 23.60 -4.87 8.10
N LYS A 166 23.85 -4.46 9.34
CA LYS A 166 23.90 -5.37 10.49
C LYS A 166 23.11 -4.78 11.66
N PRO A 167 22.24 -5.57 12.31
CA PRO A 167 21.71 -5.19 13.61
C PRO A 167 22.84 -4.96 14.61
N ALA A 168 22.77 -3.86 15.35
CA ALA A 168 23.65 -3.58 16.48
C ALA A 168 22.84 -3.56 17.78
N CYS A 169 23.51 -3.54 18.93
CA CYS A 169 22.85 -3.51 20.23
C CYS A 169 23.28 -2.29 21.07
N PRO A 170 22.53 -1.94 22.13
CA PRO A 170 22.88 -0.80 22.98
C PRO A 170 24.27 -0.90 23.61
N ALA A 171 24.78 -2.12 23.81
CA ALA A 171 26.12 -2.34 24.35
C ALA A 171 27.27 -1.97 23.37
N ASP A 172 26.96 -1.81 22.07
CA ASP A 172 27.92 -1.41 21.04
C ASP A 172 28.04 0.12 20.89
N LEU A 173 27.21 0.88 21.62
CA LEU A 173 27.07 2.32 21.50
C LEU A 173 28.00 3.08 22.47
N ASN A 174 28.66 4.11 21.96
CA ASN A 174 29.37 5.11 22.79
C ASN A 174 28.39 6.09 23.46
N GLU A 175 28.86 6.94 24.37
CA GLU A 175 27.99 7.87 25.13
C GLU A 175 27.13 8.77 24.23
N ARG A 176 27.71 9.35 23.17
CA ARG A 176 26.96 10.21 22.22
C ARG A 176 25.92 9.42 21.42
N GLU A 177 26.27 8.20 21.00
CA GLU A 177 25.34 7.30 20.32
C GLU A 177 24.22 6.81 21.25
N GLN A 178 24.51 6.64 22.54
CA GLN A 178 23.51 6.27 23.55
C GLN A 178 22.47 7.39 23.71
N ASP A 179 22.90 8.66 23.72
CA ASP A 179 21.98 9.81 23.77
C ASP A 179 21.09 9.87 22.53
N LEU A 180 21.68 9.72 21.33
CA LEU A 180 20.92 9.68 20.07
C LEU A 180 19.94 8.51 20.02
N PHE A 181 20.35 7.33 20.49
CA PHE A 181 19.47 6.18 20.62
C PHE A 181 18.35 6.45 21.63
N ALA A 182 18.65 7.05 22.80
CA ALA A 182 17.64 7.37 23.81
C ALA A 182 16.60 8.34 23.25
N GLU A 183 17.01 9.39 22.54
CA GLU A 183 16.08 10.31 21.89
C GLU A 183 15.25 9.63 20.80
N ALA A 184 15.87 8.81 19.96
CA ALA A 184 15.17 8.08 18.90
C ALA A 184 14.20 7.04 19.49
N PHE A 185 14.63 6.36 20.55
CA PHE A 185 13.82 5.44 21.33
C PHE A 185 12.67 6.19 21.99
N ASP A 186 12.85 7.37 22.56
CA ASP A 186 11.78 8.15 23.16
C ASP A 186 10.80 8.69 22.13
N ARG A 187 11.25 9.04 20.92
CA ARG A 187 10.35 9.40 19.81
C ARG A 187 9.58 8.19 19.30
N PHE A 188 10.26 7.06 19.10
CA PHE A 188 9.65 5.81 18.68
C PHE A 188 8.67 5.30 19.75
N SER A 189 9.12 5.27 21.00
CA SER A 189 8.35 4.90 22.16
C SER A 189 7.21 5.88 22.34
N SER A 190 7.35 7.22 22.31
CA SER A 190 6.22 8.17 22.42
C SER A 190 5.20 8.09 21.28
N MET A 191 5.61 7.72 20.06
CA MET A 191 4.68 7.33 18.99
C MET A 191 3.88 6.08 19.37
N VAL A 192 4.49 5.14 20.10
CA VAL A 192 3.89 3.90 20.64
C VAL A 192 3.19 4.09 22.01
N TRP A 193 3.58 5.12 22.78
CA TRP A 193 3.25 5.45 24.17
C TRP A 193 2.33 6.65 24.27
N ARG A 194 1.69 7.07 23.17
CA ARG A 194 0.59 8.04 23.26
C ARG A 194 -0.39 7.50 24.30
N LYS A 195 -0.43 8.15 25.47
CA LYS A 195 -1.41 7.89 26.52
C LYS A 195 -2.76 7.80 25.78
N PRO A 196 -3.48 6.67 25.84
CA PRO A 196 -4.75 6.59 25.18
C PRO A 196 -5.59 7.74 25.72
N LYS A 197 -5.88 8.76 24.88
CA LYS A 197 -6.85 9.81 25.20
C LYS A 197 -8.04 9.07 25.73
N THR A 198 -8.38 9.27 27.02
CA THR A 198 -9.44 8.59 27.80
C THR A 198 -10.37 7.81 26.87
N ARG A 199 -9.98 6.56 26.59
CA ARG A 199 -10.56 5.80 25.48
C ARG A 199 -12.00 5.53 25.86
N ARG A 200 -12.96 6.08 25.10
CA ARG A 200 -14.21 5.33 24.91
C ARG A 200 -13.77 3.90 24.54
N ARG A 201 -14.27 2.89 25.24
CA ARG A 201 -13.90 1.48 25.01
C ARG A 201 -14.39 1.05 23.62
N TYR A 202 -13.66 1.45 22.58
CA TYR A 202 -13.80 0.90 21.24
C TYR A 202 -13.28 -0.54 21.28
N ARG A 203 -13.95 -1.41 20.53
CA ARG A 203 -13.68 -2.85 20.48
C ARG A 203 -12.57 -3.19 19.50
N PHE A 204 -12.42 -2.37 18.45
CA PHE A 204 -11.44 -2.50 17.38
C PHE A 204 -10.88 -1.12 17.00
N ASP A 205 -9.65 -1.08 16.52
CA ASP A 205 -8.99 0.10 15.95
C ASP A 205 -8.82 -0.11 14.43
N LEU A 206 -9.26 0.83 13.60
CA LEU A 206 -9.18 0.78 12.13
C LEU A 206 -8.30 1.93 11.64
N ALA A 207 -7.22 1.63 10.93
CA ALA A 207 -6.44 2.62 10.21
C ALA A 207 -7.16 3.00 8.91
N MET A 208 -7.39 4.29 8.66
CA MET A 208 -7.89 4.79 7.38
C MET A 208 -6.77 5.58 6.68
N LEU A 209 -6.11 4.97 5.70
CA LEU A 209 -5.01 5.59 4.95
C LEU A 209 -5.57 6.63 3.99
N VAL A 210 -5.11 7.87 4.15
CA VAL A 210 -5.51 9.03 3.34
C VAL A 210 -4.27 9.85 2.98
N ASN A 211 -4.32 10.50 1.82
CA ASN A 211 -3.36 11.52 1.44
C ASN A 211 -4.04 12.90 1.42
N PRO A 212 -3.76 13.77 2.40
CA PRO A 212 -4.33 15.12 2.44
C PRO A 212 -3.96 16.00 1.25
N ASP A 213 -2.87 15.67 0.57
CA ASP A 213 -2.32 16.44 -0.55
C ASP A 213 -2.78 15.89 -1.92
N GLU A 214 -3.62 14.85 -1.95
CA GLU A 214 -4.17 14.28 -3.18
C GLU A 214 -5.29 15.17 -3.75
N GLU A 215 -5.17 15.55 -5.03
CA GLU A 215 -6.13 16.47 -5.68
C GLU A 215 -7.50 15.82 -5.92
N MET A 216 -7.51 14.54 -6.30
CA MET A 216 -8.72 13.76 -6.59
C MET A 216 -8.77 12.51 -5.71
N PRO A 217 -8.99 12.68 -4.39
CA PRO A 217 -9.04 11.55 -3.50
C PRO A 217 -10.31 10.71 -3.77
N PRO A 218 -10.27 9.41 -3.48
CA PRO A 218 -11.42 8.51 -3.58
C PRO A 218 -12.63 8.95 -2.73
N SER A 219 -12.40 9.71 -1.66
CA SER A 219 -13.43 10.21 -0.76
C SER A 219 -13.11 11.62 -0.31
N ASP A 220 -14.11 12.50 -0.38
CA ASP A 220 -14.02 13.85 0.16
C ASP A 220 -13.96 13.89 1.70
N GLU A 221 -13.58 15.05 2.26
CA GLU A 221 -13.45 15.27 3.70
C GLU A 221 -14.75 15.01 4.49
N ALA A 222 -15.92 15.25 3.88
CA ALA A 222 -17.20 15.01 4.54
C ALA A 222 -17.51 13.50 4.60
N ALA A 223 -17.19 12.75 3.56
CA ALA A 223 -17.26 11.30 3.50
C ALA A 223 -16.32 10.65 4.52
N LEU A 224 -15.08 11.12 4.63
CA LEU A 224 -14.12 10.65 5.65
C LEU A 224 -14.66 10.83 7.08
N LYS A 225 -15.24 12.00 7.39
CA LYS A 225 -15.90 12.24 8.69
C LYS A 225 -17.12 11.34 8.91
N ARG A 226 -17.86 10.98 7.86
CA ARG A 226 -19.00 10.06 7.94
C ARG A 226 -18.54 8.62 8.22
N PHE A 227 -17.45 8.16 7.62
CA PHE A 227 -16.81 6.87 8.00
C PHE A 227 -16.43 6.84 9.47
N GLU A 228 -15.75 7.88 9.97
CA GLU A 228 -15.40 7.97 11.40
C GLU A 228 -16.63 7.96 12.31
N ARG A 229 -17.72 8.63 11.92
CA ARG A 229 -18.97 8.64 12.70
C ARG A 229 -19.64 7.28 12.69
N ALA A 230 -19.67 6.60 11.54
CA ALA A 230 -20.23 5.25 11.40
C ALA A 230 -19.42 4.23 12.23
N GLY A 231 -18.09 4.26 12.11
CA GLY A 231 -17.20 3.42 12.91
C GLY A 231 -17.40 3.62 14.41
N ARG A 232 -17.48 4.88 14.87
CA ARG A 232 -17.73 5.19 16.29
C ARG A 232 -19.05 4.61 16.80
N LYS A 233 -20.13 4.62 16.00
CA LYS A 233 -21.42 4.00 16.37
C LYS A 233 -21.31 2.48 16.51
N LEU A 234 -20.45 1.85 15.71
CA LEU A 234 -20.20 0.40 15.73
C LEU A 234 -19.09 -0.03 16.72
N GLY A 235 -18.57 0.91 17.52
CA GLY A 235 -17.49 0.61 18.46
C GLY A 235 -16.12 0.42 17.81
N ILE A 236 -15.92 0.94 16.59
CA ILE A 236 -14.63 0.96 15.90
C ILE A 236 -14.01 2.35 16.06
N ASN A 237 -12.76 2.40 16.51
CA ASN A 237 -11.94 3.62 16.50
C ASN A 237 -11.30 3.78 15.12
N VAL A 238 -11.88 4.63 14.27
CA VAL A 238 -11.31 4.94 12.95
C VAL A 238 -10.31 6.08 13.11
N GLU A 239 -9.03 5.80 12.89
CA GLU A 239 -7.94 6.79 12.90
C GLU A 239 -7.44 7.00 11.48
N ARG A 240 -7.39 8.27 11.05
CA ARG A 240 -6.74 8.60 9.79
C ARG A 240 -5.24 8.50 9.93
N ILE A 241 -4.61 7.79 9.00
CA ILE A 241 -3.18 7.63 8.93
C ILE A 241 -2.66 8.10 7.57
N THR A 242 -1.39 8.43 7.53
CA THR A 242 -0.69 8.85 6.30
C THR A 242 0.45 7.89 5.99
N ARG A 243 1.16 8.11 4.88
CA ARG A 243 2.39 7.38 4.55
C ARG A 243 3.41 7.32 5.71
N ARG A 244 3.42 8.32 6.61
CA ARG A 244 4.36 8.38 7.76
C ARG A 244 4.06 7.36 8.85
N ASP A 245 2.85 6.84 8.90
CA ASP A 245 2.37 5.93 9.94
C ASP A 245 2.61 4.46 9.58
N TYR A 246 3.40 4.16 8.55
CA TYR A 246 3.67 2.79 8.09
C TYR A 246 4.15 1.84 9.20
N MET A 247 4.93 2.37 10.15
CA MET A 247 5.43 1.61 11.29
C MET A 247 4.38 1.36 12.38
N ARG A 248 3.32 2.18 12.39
CA ARG A 248 2.18 2.03 13.30
C ARG A 248 1.10 1.11 12.72
N LEU A 249 1.26 0.57 11.52
CA LEU A 249 0.23 -0.30 10.95
C LEU A 249 -0.15 -1.49 11.87
N PRO A 250 0.80 -2.14 12.57
CA PRO A 250 0.47 -3.22 13.50
C PRO A 250 -0.26 -2.81 14.79
N GLU A 251 -0.57 -1.53 15.06
CA GLU A 251 -1.47 -1.17 16.19
C GLU A 251 -2.95 -1.33 15.86
N TYR A 252 -3.32 -1.53 14.59
CA TYR A 252 -4.70 -1.58 14.13
C TYR A 252 -5.17 -3.01 13.86
N ASP A 253 -6.49 -3.24 13.95
CA ASP A 253 -7.15 -4.49 13.57
C ASP A 253 -7.47 -4.56 12.08
N GLY A 254 -7.50 -3.41 11.40
CA GLY A 254 -7.77 -3.32 9.98
C GLY A 254 -7.14 -2.10 9.33
N LEU A 255 -7.06 -2.14 8.01
CA LEU A 255 -6.62 -1.06 7.13
C LEU A 255 -7.73 -0.78 6.10
N PHE A 256 -8.18 0.47 6.04
CA PHE A 256 -9.05 1.01 5.02
C PHE A 256 -8.29 2.03 4.16
N ILE A 257 -8.05 1.73 2.89
CA ILE A 257 -7.32 2.63 1.98
C ILE A 257 -8.32 3.58 1.32
N ARG A 258 -8.13 4.89 1.47
CA ARG A 258 -8.88 5.96 0.77
C ARG A 258 -7.88 6.94 0.15
N GLU A 259 -6.97 6.38 -0.63
CA GLU A 259 -5.93 7.03 -1.42
C GLU A 259 -5.73 6.20 -2.69
N THR A 260 -5.43 6.83 -3.83
CA THR A 260 -5.23 6.11 -5.09
C THR A 260 -4.26 4.94 -4.96
N THR A 261 -4.68 3.78 -5.47
CA THR A 261 -3.94 2.52 -5.42
C THR A 261 -3.17 2.29 -6.72
N ALA A 262 -1.93 1.82 -6.59
CA ALA A 262 -1.08 1.41 -7.70
C ALA A 262 -0.03 0.39 -7.22
N ILE A 263 0.42 -0.49 -8.11
CA ILE A 263 1.35 -1.59 -7.76
C ILE A 263 2.70 -1.02 -7.28
N ASP A 264 3.21 0.00 -7.95
CA ASP A 264 4.45 0.70 -7.57
C ASP A 264 4.21 1.92 -6.67
N HIS A 265 3.28 1.80 -5.72
CA HIS A 265 2.90 2.89 -4.81
C HIS A 265 2.93 2.44 -3.35
N HIS A 266 3.02 3.39 -2.40
CA HIS A 266 3.06 3.00 -0.98
C HIS A 266 1.76 2.37 -0.52
N THR A 267 0.62 2.70 -1.12
CA THR A 267 -0.68 2.09 -0.81
C THR A 267 -0.63 0.57 -0.95
N TYR A 268 0.01 0.05 -1.99
CA TYR A 268 0.23 -1.40 -2.16
C TYR A 268 1.16 -1.99 -1.07
N ARG A 269 2.23 -1.28 -0.69
CA ARG A 269 3.12 -1.71 0.41
C ARG A 269 2.37 -1.76 1.76
N PHE A 270 1.51 -0.78 2.03
CA PHE A 270 0.63 -0.77 3.21
C PHE A 270 -0.32 -1.97 3.20
N ALA A 271 -0.99 -2.24 2.06
CA ALA A 271 -1.87 -3.38 1.93
C ALA A 271 -1.13 -4.71 2.21
N ARG A 272 0.06 -4.89 1.61
CA ARG A 272 0.88 -6.11 1.79
C ARG A 272 1.33 -6.30 3.23
N LYS A 273 1.77 -5.21 3.89
CA LYS A 273 2.15 -5.25 5.29
C LYS A 273 0.95 -5.57 6.17
N ALA A 274 -0.18 -4.88 6.00
CA ALA A 274 -1.37 -5.13 6.79
C ALA A 274 -1.87 -6.58 6.66
N GLU A 275 -1.84 -7.15 5.44
CA GLU A 275 -2.18 -8.54 5.19
C GLU A 275 -1.20 -9.49 5.91
N ALA A 276 0.11 -9.23 5.85
CA ALA A 276 1.13 -10.02 6.53
C ALA A 276 1.02 -9.96 8.07
N GLU A 277 0.59 -8.81 8.61
CA GLU A 277 0.32 -8.60 10.04
C GLU A 277 -1.05 -9.19 10.45
N GLY A 278 -1.75 -9.87 9.54
CA GLY A 278 -3.03 -10.53 9.80
C GLY A 278 -4.18 -9.55 10.03
N MET A 279 -4.08 -8.31 9.55
CA MET A 279 -5.15 -7.31 9.66
C MET A 279 -6.27 -7.56 8.64
N VAL A 280 -7.45 -7.00 8.89
CA VAL A 280 -8.51 -6.92 7.86
C VAL A 280 -8.17 -5.78 6.90
N VAL A 281 -7.93 -6.08 5.64
CA VAL A 281 -7.52 -5.08 4.64
C VAL A 281 -8.61 -4.86 3.59
N ILE A 282 -8.96 -3.60 3.36
CA ILE A 282 -9.70 -3.14 2.18
C ILE A 282 -9.01 -1.84 1.73
N ASP A 283 -8.30 -1.77 0.61
CA ASP A 283 -8.24 -2.75 -0.47
C ASP A 283 -7.08 -3.72 -0.29
N ASP A 284 -7.35 -5.02 -0.41
CA ASP A 284 -6.33 -6.05 -0.22
C ASP A 284 -5.35 -6.10 -1.42
N PRO A 285 -4.12 -6.60 -1.22
CA PRO A 285 -3.10 -6.58 -2.27
C PRO A 285 -3.49 -7.33 -3.54
N VAL A 286 -4.25 -8.43 -3.40
CA VAL A 286 -4.68 -9.23 -4.55
C VAL A 286 -5.71 -8.43 -5.36
N SER A 287 -6.64 -7.77 -4.70
CA SER A 287 -7.60 -6.86 -5.34
C SER A 287 -6.91 -5.72 -6.09
N ILE A 288 -5.96 -5.03 -5.45
CA ILE A 288 -5.19 -3.93 -6.07
C ILE A 288 -4.52 -4.43 -7.36
N LEU A 289 -3.76 -5.53 -7.29
CA LEU A 289 -3.02 -6.07 -8.44
C LEU A 289 -3.94 -6.50 -9.60
N ARG A 290 -5.11 -7.06 -9.29
CA ARG A 290 -6.07 -7.54 -10.29
C ARG A 290 -6.84 -6.40 -10.96
N CYS A 291 -7.18 -5.35 -10.22
CA CYS A 291 -7.95 -4.21 -10.71
C CYS A 291 -7.09 -3.23 -11.51
N THR A 292 -5.86 -2.96 -11.07
CA THR A 292 -4.99 -1.97 -11.73
C THR A 292 -4.49 -2.45 -13.10
N ASN A 293 -4.32 -3.75 -13.30
CA ASN A 293 -3.83 -4.32 -14.55
C ASN A 293 -4.97 -4.60 -15.54
N LYS A 294 -5.15 -3.72 -16.54
CA LYS A 294 -6.22 -3.83 -17.54
C LYS A 294 -6.11 -5.06 -18.45
N VAL A 295 -4.90 -5.58 -18.70
CA VAL A 295 -4.72 -6.81 -19.49
C VAL A 295 -5.20 -8.01 -18.70
N PHE A 296 -4.79 -8.11 -17.43
CA PHE A 296 -5.25 -9.16 -16.53
C PHE A 296 -6.78 -9.14 -16.41
N LEU A 297 -7.36 -7.96 -16.17
CA LEU A 297 -8.80 -7.82 -16.04
C LEU A 297 -9.53 -8.18 -17.33
N ALA A 298 -9.07 -7.70 -18.50
CA ALA A 298 -9.71 -8.01 -19.79
C ALA A 298 -9.71 -9.51 -20.08
N ASP A 299 -8.58 -10.19 -19.87
CA ASP A 299 -8.46 -11.63 -20.10
C ASP A 299 -9.30 -12.44 -19.09
N LEU A 300 -9.28 -12.05 -17.80
CA LEU A 300 -10.07 -12.68 -16.74
C LEU A 300 -11.57 -12.61 -17.04
N LEU A 301 -12.09 -11.43 -17.40
CA LEU A 301 -13.50 -11.22 -17.69
C LEU A 301 -13.93 -11.98 -18.96
N LYS A 302 -13.10 -11.96 -20.01
CA LYS A 302 -13.34 -12.69 -21.26
C LYS A 302 -13.43 -14.21 -21.03
N ASN A 303 -12.46 -14.79 -20.33
CA ASN A 303 -12.40 -16.22 -20.06
C ASN A 303 -13.57 -16.72 -19.20
N ASN A 304 -14.14 -15.84 -18.38
CA ASN A 304 -15.29 -16.14 -17.53
C ASN A 304 -16.63 -15.68 -18.12
N LYS A 305 -16.66 -15.27 -19.39
CA LYS A 305 -17.87 -14.86 -20.11
C LYS A 305 -18.62 -13.72 -19.42
N VAL A 306 -17.91 -12.85 -18.70
CA VAL A 306 -18.47 -11.59 -18.21
C VAL A 306 -18.63 -10.67 -19.42
N PRO A 307 -19.78 -10.00 -19.58
CA PRO A 307 -20.00 -9.13 -20.72
C PRO A 307 -19.03 -7.95 -20.67
N THR A 308 -18.19 -7.80 -21.69
CA THR A 308 -17.27 -6.67 -21.90
C THR A 308 -17.37 -6.22 -23.36
N PRO A 309 -16.88 -5.01 -23.72
CA PRO A 309 -16.71 -4.67 -25.12
C PRO A 309 -15.72 -5.64 -25.77
N LYS A 310 -15.84 -5.85 -27.09
CA LYS A 310 -14.83 -6.66 -27.80
C LYS A 310 -13.47 -6.02 -27.59
N THR A 311 -12.52 -6.81 -27.12
CA THR A 311 -11.18 -6.34 -26.74
C THR A 311 -10.13 -7.31 -27.28
N LEU A 312 -9.12 -6.75 -27.93
CA LEU A 312 -7.93 -7.43 -28.41
C LEU A 312 -6.73 -6.98 -27.59
N ILE A 313 -5.87 -7.92 -27.22
CA ILE A 313 -4.58 -7.64 -26.59
C ILE A 313 -3.54 -7.77 -27.69
N LEU A 314 -2.86 -6.67 -28.00
CA LEU A 314 -1.89 -6.57 -29.08
C LEU A 314 -0.48 -6.56 -28.49
N SER A 315 0.44 -7.30 -29.11
CA SER A 315 1.86 -7.30 -28.78
C SER A 315 2.65 -6.42 -29.74
N LYS A 316 3.73 -5.79 -29.24
CA LYS A 316 4.64 -4.96 -30.05
C LYS A 316 5.23 -5.70 -31.25
N ASP A 317 5.49 -7.00 -31.10
CA ASP A 317 6.11 -7.83 -32.15
C ASP A 317 5.09 -8.44 -33.12
N GLN A 318 3.80 -8.20 -32.89
CA GLN A 318 2.73 -8.72 -33.72
C GLN A 318 2.60 -7.90 -35.02
N LYS A 319 2.90 -8.54 -36.16
CA LYS A 319 2.94 -7.89 -37.48
C LYS A 319 1.55 -7.59 -38.04
N ASP A 320 0.56 -8.42 -37.72
CA ASP A 320 -0.82 -8.34 -38.21
C ASP A 320 -1.78 -7.60 -37.25
N ALA A 321 -1.25 -6.96 -36.19
CA ALA A 321 -2.05 -6.31 -35.15
C ALA A 321 -3.08 -5.31 -35.69
N VAL A 322 -2.69 -4.51 -36.69
CA VAL A 322 -3.57 -3.52 -37.31
C VAL A 322 -4.70 -4.19 -38.10
N GLU A 323 -4.35 -5.18 -38.93
CA GLU A 323 -5.32 -5.92 -39.75
C GLU A 323 -6.33 -6.65 -38.86
N GLN A 324 -5.87 -7.25 -37.76
CA GLN A 324 -6.73 -7.91 -36.79
C GLN A 324 -7.74 -6.94 -36.16
N VAL A 325 -7.30 -5.75 -35.75
CA VAL A 325 -8.19 -4.71 -35.19
C VAL A 325 -9.23 -4.28 -36.21
N VAL A 326 -8.83 -4.03 -37.46
CA VAL A 326 -9.74 -3.62 -38.53
C VAL A 326 -10.81 -4.70 -38.77
N ASN A 327 -10.41 -5.97 -38.82
CA ASN A 327 -11.30 -7.08 -39.13
C ASN A 327 -12.26 -7.43 -37.98
N GLU A 328 -11.80 -7.39 -36.72
CA GLU A 328 -12.58 -7.85 -35.57
C GLU A 328 -13.37 -6.75 -34.85
N LEU A 329 -12.81 -5.54 -34.77
CA LEU A 329 -13.39 -4.42 -34.02
C LEU A 329 -14.02 -3.37 -34.94
N GLY A 330 -13.39 -3.09 -36.09
CA GLY A 330 -13.75 -1.97 -36.94
C GLY A 330 -13.48 -0.61 -36.27
N PHE A 331 -13.97 0.46 -36.90
CA PHE A 331 -13.76 1.84 -36.42
C PHE A 331 -15.08 2.51 -35.99
N PRO A 332 -15.03 3.43 -35.01
CA PRO A 332 -13.83 3.84 -34.26
C PRO A 332 -13.42 2.80 -33.20
N VAL A 333 -12.14 2.78 -32.85
CA VAL A 333 -11.55 1.88 -31.85
C VAL A 333 -10.85 2.69 -30.76
N VAL A 334 -10.89 2.19 -29.52
CA VAL A 334 -10.17 2.76 -28.38
C VAL A 334 -8.93 1.92 -28.10
N ILE A 335 -7.76 2.55 -28.12
CA ILE A 335 -6.49 1.91 -27.74
C ILE A 335 -6.03 2.43 -26.38
N LYS A 336 -5.54 1.54 -25.52
CA LYS A 336 -5.11 1.89 -24.16
C LYS A 336 -3.96 1.03 -23.65
N ILE A 337 -3.08 1.64 -22.84
CA ILE A 337 -2.02 0.89 -22.14
C ILE A 337 -2.57 0.13 -20.92
N PRO A 338 -1.89 -0.95 -20.48
CA PRO A 338 -2.33 -1.75 -19.34
C PRO A 338 -2.34 -1.00 -18.00
N ASP A 339 -1.37 -0.11 -17.80
CA ASP A 339 -1.00 0.49 -16.50
C ASP A 339 -1.32 1.99 -16.40
N GLY A 340 -2.39 2.44 -17.07
CA GLY A 340 -2.82 3.84 -17.04
C GLY A 340 -3.95 4.08 -16.03
N ALA A 341 -3.76 4.99 -15.07
CA ALA A 341 -4.85 5.61 -14.30
C ALA A 341 -5.28 6.95 -14.95
N PHE A 342 -6.48 7.44 -14.64
CA PHE A 342 -6.95 8.79 -15.03
C PHE A 342 -6.88 9.13 -16.53
N SER A 343 -7.21 8.18 -17.41
CA SER A 343 -7.20 8.35 -18.89
C SER A 343 -5.83 8.66 -19.52
N LEU A 344 -4.72 8.59 -18.76
CA LEU A 344 -3.38 8.67 -19.31
C LEU A 344 -3.09 7.40 -20.14
N GLY A 345 -2.74 7.59 -21.41
CA GLY A 345 -2.47 6.50 -22.34
C GLY A 345 -3.73 5.83 -22.94
N VAL A 346 -4.85 6.56 -23.04
CA VAL A 346 -6.05 6.15 -23.80
C VAL A 346 -6.23 7.05 -25.02
N ALA A 347 -6.32 6.47 -26.22
CA ALA A 347 -6.58 7.20 -27.46
C ALA A 347 -7.72 6.57 -28.27
N LYS A 348 -8.47 7.39 -28.99
CA LYS A 348 -9.51 6.94 -29.92
C LYS A 348 -9.03 7.11 -31.35
N ALA A 349 -9.00 6.03 -32.11
CA ALA A 349 -8.65 6.03 -33.53
C ALA A 349 -9.91 5.88 -34.38
N LYS A 350 -10.10 6.78 -35.34
CA LYS A 350 -11.25 6.82 -36.26
C LYS A 350 -10.99 6.06 -37.56
N ASP A 351 -9.73 5.85 -37.90
CA ASP A 351 -9.30 5.13 -39.09
C ASP A 351 -7.97 4.40 -38.85
N GLU A 352 -7.52 3.68 -39.88
CA GLU A 352 -6.31 2.87 -39.82
C GLU A 352 -5.03 3.73 -39.65
N THR A 353 -5.03 4.95 -40.19
CA THR A 353 -3.88 5.85 -40.11
C THR A 353 -3.71 6.32 -38.66
N GLU A 354 -4.80 6.76 -38.04
CA GLU A 354 -4.82 7.14 -36.61
C GLU A 354 -4.47 5.94 -35.72
N LEU A 355 -4.96 4.74 -36.05
CA LEU A 355 -4.64 3.52 -35.29
C LEU A 355 -3.15 3.19 -35.35
N ARG A 356 -2.54 3.20 -36.54
CA ARG A 356 -1.10 2.93 -36.73
C ARG A 356 -0.24 3.94 -35.96
N ALA A 357 -0.60 5.23 -36.02
CA ALA A 357 0.10 6.28 -35.29
C ALA A 357 -0.02 6.08 -33.77
N GLY A 358 -1.24 5.86 -33.28
CA GLY A 358 -1.50 5.66 -31.86
C GLY A 358 -0.83 4.41 -31.30
N LEU A 359 -0.89 3.27 -32.00
CA LEU A 359 -0.18 2.05 -31.59
C LEU A 359 1.33 2.27 -31.53
N LYS A 360 1.91 2.94 -32.53
CA LYS A 360 3.34 3.27 -32.55
C LYS A 360 3.77 4.08 -31.33
N ASP A 361 2.93 5.01 -30.88
CA ASP A 361 3.22 5.82 -29.70
C ASP A 361 3.03 5.06 -28.40
N LEU A 362 1.96 4.27 -28.26
CA LEU A 362 1.73 3.47 -27.05
C LEU A 362 2.77 2.34 -26.88
N PHE A 363 3.24 1.72 -27.96
CA PHE A 363 4.30 0.69 -27.91
C PHE A 363 5.71 1.23 -27.60
N LYS A 364 5.88 2.55 -27.49
CA LYS A 364 7.09 3.14 -26.88
C LYS A 364 7.06 3.00 -25.35
N GLN A 365 5.88 2.91 -24.75
CA GLN A 365 5.68 2.92 -23.30
C GLN A 365 5.35 1.54 -22.74
N SER A 366 4.74 0.66 -23.52
CA SER A 366 4.36 -0.69 -23.07
C SER A 366 4.64 -1.76 -24.12
N ALA A 367 4.90 -2.99 -23.68
CA ALA A 367 5.02 -4.15 -24.56
C ALA A 367 3.66 -4.65 -25.08
N LEU A 368 2.58 -4.36 -24.35
CA LEU A 368 1.21 -4.75 -24.68
C LEU A 368 0.32 -3.50 -24.77
N VAL A 369 -0.63 -3.53 -25.70
CA VAL A 369 -1.67 -2.49 -25.84
C VAL A 369 -3.02 -3.19 -25.98
N LEU A 370 -4.05 -2.68 -25.32
CA LEU A 370 -5.42 -3.14 -25.54
C LEU A 370 -6.07 -2.31 -26.63
N ALA A 371 -6.66 -2.95 -27.62
CA ALA A 371 -7.59 -2.33 -28.57
C ALA A 371 -9.01 -2.80 -28.25
N GLN A 372 -9.94 -1.87 -28.10
CA GLN A 372 -11.29 -2.13 -27.63
C GLN A 372 -12.32 -1.45 -28.53
N GLU A 373 -13.40 -2.16 -28.86
CA GLU A 373 -14.57 -1.62 -29.55
C GLU A 373 -15.04 -0.33 -28.87
N TYR A 374 -15.26 0.72 -29.65
CA TYR A 374 -15.85 1.95 -29.12
C TYR A 374 -17.33 1.73 -28.85
N PHE A 375 -17.66 1.50 -27.58
CA PHE A 375 -19.05 1.37 -27.14
C PHE A 375 -19.56 2.71 -26.61
N TYR A 376 -20.41 3.39 -27.39
CA TYR A 376 -20.96 4.68 -26.99
C TYR A 376 -22.24 4.52 -26.15
N THR A 377 -22.36 5.34 -25.12
CA THR A 377 -23.50 5.46 -24.20
C THR A 377 -23.63 6.92 -23.75
N GLU A 378 -24.85 7.35 -23.43
CA GLU A 378 -25.09 8.71 -22.90
C GLU A 378 -24.58 8.87 -21.46
N TYR A 379 -24.46 7.74 -20.76
CA TYR A 379 -23.99 7.66 -19.39
C TYR A 379 -23.30 6.31 -19.14
N ASP A 380 -22.48 6.28 -18.10
CA ASP A 380 -21.87 5.06 -17.57
C ASP A 380 -22.42 4.79 -16.18
N TRP A 381 -22.81 3.54 -15.94
CA TRP A 381 -23.16 3.09 -14.61
C TRP A 381 -21.89 2.89 -13.80
N ARG A 382 -21.91 3.28 -12.53
CA ARG A 382 -20.98 2.80 -11.52
C ARG A 382 -21.74 2.08 -10.44
N ILE A 383 -21.44 0.80 -10.28
CA ILE A 383 -22.03 -0.04 -9.24
C ILE A 383 -20.98 -0.28 -8.16
N GLY A 384 -21.23 0.28 -6.98
CA GLY A 384 -20.44 -0.03 -5.79
C GLY A 384 -20.79 -1.43 -5.28
N VAL A 385 -19.80 -2.29 -5.12
CA VAL A 385 -19.93 -3.66 -4.61
C VAL A 385 -19.07 -3.83 -3.38
N LEU A 386 -19.61 -4.40 -2.31
CA LEU A 386 -18.88 -4.72 -1.09
C LEU A 386 -19.24 -6.13 -0.63
N GLY A 387 -18.23 -6.98 -0.41
CA GLY A 387 -18.48 -8.34 0.08
C GLY A 387 -19.40 -9.15 -0.84
N GLY A 388 -19.35 -8.91 -2.15
CA GLY A 388 -20.22 -9.57 -3.14
C GLY A 388 -21.67 -9.06 -3.19
N ARG A 389 -21.96 -7.89 -2.61
CA ARG A 389 -23.29 -7.25 -2.66
C ARG A 389 -23.19 -5.85 -3.25
N ALA A 390 -24.12 -5.47 -4.12
CA ALA A 390 -24.21 -4.09 -4.61
C ALA A 390 -24.72 -3.17 -3.48
N ILE A 391 -23.98 -2.11 -3.18
CA ILE A 391 -24.26 -1.17 -2.08
C ILE A 391 -24.64 0.22 -2.55
N TYR A 392 -24.28 0.63 -3.77
CA TYR A 392 -24.77 1.87 -4.38
C TYR A 392 -24.78 1.76 -5.91
N ALA A 393 -25.53 2.63 -6.56
CA ALA A 393 -25.53 2.78 -8.00
C ALA A 393 -25.61 4.25 -8.41
N CYS A 394 -24.70 4.66 -9.30
CA CYS A 394 -24.69 5.98 -9.90
C CYS A 394 -24.67 5.87 -11.43
N LYS A 395 -25.28 6.85 -12.10
CA LYS A 395 -25.01 7.14 -13.51
C LYS A 395 -24.14 8.39 -13.58
N TYR A 396 -23.03 8.31 -14.28
CA TYR A 396 -22.24 9.47 -14.65
C TYR A 396 -22.53 9.81 -16.11
N MET A 397 -23.04 11.02 -16.33
CA MET A 397 -23.37 11.49 -17.67
C MET A 397 -22.10 11.87 -18.42
N MET A 398 -22.09 11.65 -19.73
CA MET A 398 -20.99 12.12 -20.58
C MET A 398 -21.06 13.64 -20.74
N VAL A 399 -19.90 14.31 -20.72
CA VAL A 399 -19.82 15.75 -21.02
C VAL A 399 -20.16 15.98 -22.50
N LYS A 400 -21.01 16.98 -22.80
CA LYS A 400 -21.42 17.27 -24.18
C LYS A 400 -20.20 17.60 -25.05
N GLY A 401 -19.99 16.83 -26.12
CA GLY A 401 -18.88 17.02 -27.05
C GLY A 401 -17.56 16.35 -26.66
N HIS A 402 -17.49 15.69 -25.49
CA HIS A 402 -16.28 15.07 -24.96
C HIS A 402 -16.52 13.58 -24.63
N TRP A 403 -15.68 12.70 -25.18
CA TRP A 403 -15.80 11.24 -25.03
C TRP A 403 -14.97 10.69 -23.86
N GLN A 404 -14.17 11.54 -23.19
CA GLN A 404 -13.41 11.23 -21.98
C GLN A 404 -14.09 11.88 -20.77
N ILE A 405 -14.13 11.19 -19.63
CA ILE A 405 -14.76 11.66 -18.39
C ILE A 405 -13.85 12.65 -17.63
N TYR A 406 -12.52 12.62 -17.88
CA TYR A 406 -11.53 13.48 -17.23
C TYR A 406 -10.60 14.11 -18.27
N GLN A 407 -10.40 15.44 -18.21
CA GLN A 407 -9.44 16.18 -19.03
C GLN A 407 -8.35 16.77 -18.13
N HIS A 408 -7.10 16.34 -18.31
CA HIS A 408 -5.94 17.00 -17.71
C HIS A 408 -5.42 18.04 -18.71
N GLY A 409 -5.82 19.31 -18.54
CA GLY A 409 -5.36 20.40 -19.41
C GLY A 409 -5.95 21.79 -19.21
N GLY A 410 -6.84 22.00 -18.24
CA GLY A 410 -7.41 23.33 -17.94
C GLY A 410 -7.88 23.41 -16.49
N ALA A 411 -7.87 24.62 -15.92
CA ALA A 411 -8.06 24.91 -14.49
C ALA A 411 -9.47 24.59 -13.91
N SER A 412 -10.27 23.75 -14.55
CA SER A 412 -11.53 23.22 -14.02
C SER A 412 -11.85 21.88 -14.68
N VAL A 413 -11.91 20.81 -13.87
CA VAL A 413 -12.41 19.50 -14.31
C VAL A 413 -13.93 19.61 -14.47
N GLU A 414 -14.41 19.74 -15.71
CA GLU A 414 -15.84 19.59 -15.99
C GLU A 414 -16.21 18.10 -15.93
N SER A 415 -16.78 17.66 -14.81
CA SER A 415 -17.46 16.37 -14.74
C SER A 415 -18.90 16.52 -15.24
N GLY A 416 -19.39 15.54 -16.01
CA GLY A 416 -20.80 15.49 -16.36
C GLY A 416 -21.67 15.33 -15.10
N GLY A 417 -22.97 15.67 -15.20
CA GLY A 417 -23.90 15.47 -14.09
C GLY A 417 -23.96 14.02 -13.62
N PHE A 418 -24.38 13.80 -12.37
CA PHE A 418 -24.55 12.46 -11.80
C PHE A 418 -25.99 12.23 -11.32
N GLU A 419 -26.44 10.99 -11.42
CA GLU A 419 -27.73 10.53 -10.91
C GLU A 419 -27.49 9.31 -10.01
N THR A 420 -27.84 9.42 -8.73
CA THR A 420 -27.72 8.33 -7.75
C THR A 420 -29.08 7.71 -7.50
N MET A 421 -29.16 6.38 -7.50
CA MET A 421 -30.42 5.66 -7.35
C MET A 421 -30.26 4.38 -6.53
N PRO A 422 -31.35 3.86 -5.96
CA PRO A 422 -31.33 2.57 -5.28
C PRO A 422 -30.90 1.44 -6.23
N THR A 423 -30.15 0.48 -5.70
CA THR A 423 -29.68 -0.68 -6.47
C THR A 423 -30.81 -1.54 -7.03
N TYR A 424 -32.02 -1.51 -6.44
CA TYR A 424 -33.17 -2.26 -6.94
C TYR A 424 -33.86 -1.62 -8.15
N GLU A 425 -33.59 -0.35 -8.46
CA GLU A 425 -34.07 0.32 -9.68
C GLU A 425 -33.13 0.12 -10.87
N VAL A 426 -31.90 -0.32 -10.61
CA VAL A 426 -30.91 -0.63 -11.65
C VAL A 426 -31.35 -1.87 -12.43
N PRO A 427 -31.23 -1.87 -13.78
CA PRO A 427 -31.50 -3.05 -14.58
C PRO A 427 -30.74 -4.28 -14.09
N ARG A 428 -31.45 -5.41 -13.96
CA ARG A 428 -30.89 -6.66 -13.38
C ARG A 428 -29.63 -7.15 -14.09
N ASN A 429 -29.56 -6.98 -15.41
CA ASN A 429 -28.38 -7.34 -16.20
C ASN A 429 -27.14 -6.50 -15.86
N VAL A 430 -27.30 -5.22 -15.50
CA VAL A 430 -26.21 -4.35 -15.04
C VAL A 430 -25.69 -4.80 -13.68
N ILE A 431 -26.58 -5.01 -12.70
CA ILE A 431 -26.20 -5.52 -11.38
C ILE A 431 -25.53 -6.89 -11.49
N GLN A 432 -26.09 -7.81 -12.28
CA GLN A 432 -25.53 -9.14 -12.46
C GLN A 432 -24.14 -9.10 -13.11
N ALA A 433 -23.92 -8.20 -14.08
CA ALA A 433 -22.61 -7.99 -14.68
C ALA A 433 -21.58 -7.50 -13.64
N ALA A 434 -21.95 -6.53 -12.79
CA ALA A 434 -21.09 -6.03 -11.70
C ALA A 434 -20.72 -7.13 -10.70
N LEU A 435 -21.70 -7.90 -10.24
CA LEU A 435 -21.50 -8.98 -9.28
C LEU A 435 -20.67 -10.13 -9.88
N ASN A 436 -20.89 -10.46 -11.16
CA ASN A 436 -20.10 -11.49 -11.84
C ASN A 436 -18.64 -11.07 -12.02
N ALA A 437 -18.38 -9.80 -12.35
CA ALA A 437 -17.02 -9.28 -12.50
C ALA A 437 -16.26 -9.32 -11.17
N THR A 438 -16.84 -8.75 -10.11
CA THR A 438 -16.20 -8.62 -8.79
C THR A 438 -15.95 -9.96 -8.12
N ARG A 439 -16.83 -10.96 -8.31
CA ARG A 439 -16.64 -12.32 -7.78
C ARG A 439 -15.36 -13.00 -8.26
N LEU A 440 -14.86 -12.64 -9.45
CA LEU A 440 -13.60 -13.19 -9.99
C LEU A 440 -12.37 -12.55 -9.35
N ILE A 441 -12.53 -11.37 -8.75
CA ILE A 441 -11.47 -10.59 -8.13
C ILE A 441 -11.36 -10.94 -6.65
N GLY A 442 -12.44 -10.80 -5.90
CA GLY A 442 -12.44 -11.03 -4.47
C GLY A 442 -13.73 -10.58 -3.79
N ASN A 443 -13.63 -10.24 -2.51
CA ASN A 443 -14.76 -9.79 -1.70
C ASN A 443 -14.55 -8.38 -1.13
N GLY A 444 -13.61 -7.59 -1.67
CA GLY A 444 -13.32 -6.23 -1.22
C GLY A 444 -14.44 -5.21 -1.46
N LEU A 445 -14.07 -3.94 -1.45
CA LEU A 445 -14.87 -2.84 -1.98
C LEU A 445 -14.48 -2.67 -3.45
N TYR A 446 -15.45 -2.53 -4.35
CA TYR A 446 -15.19 -2.36 -5.77
C TYR A 446 -16.18 -1.37 -6.37
N GLY A 447 -15.73 -0.58 -7.34
CA GLY A 447 -16.61 0.18 -8.24
C GLY A 447 -16.53 -0.44 -9.62
N VAL A 448 -17.66 -0.89 -10.15
CA VAL A 448 -17.71 -1.47 -11.49
C VAL A 448 -18.34 -0.49 -12.45
N ASP A 449 -17.57 -0.09 -13.47
CA ASP A 449 -18.05 0.80 -14.50
C ASP A 449 -18.63 0.00 -15.66
N ILE A 450 -19.89 0.28 -16.00
CA ILE A 450 -20.68 -0.52 -16.93
C ILE A 450 -21.36 0.39 -17.94
N LYS A 451 -21.16 0.08 -19.22
CA LYS A 451 -21.92 0.67 -20.32
C LYS A 451 -23.17 -0.14 -20.61
N GLN A 452 -24.26 0.56 -20.91
CA GLN A 452 -25.53 -0.05 -21.31
C GLN A 452 -26.09 0.64 -22.57
N ALA A 453 -26.41 -0.16 -23.58
CA ALA A 453 -27.20 0.27 -24.74
C ALA A 453 -28.35 -0.72 -24.97
N GLY A 454 -29.58 -0.30 -24.65
CA GLY A 454 -30.74 -1.20 -24.59
C GLY A 454 -30.50 -2.35 -23.61
N ASN A 455 -30.53 -3.59 -24.12
CA ASN A 455 -30.27 -4.79 -23.34
C ASN A 455 -28.79 -5.21 -23.30
N ARG A 456 -27.94 -4.64 -24.15
CA ARG A 456 -26.49 -4.93 -24.17
C ARG A 456 -25.83 -4.18 -23.02
N VAL A 457 -25.21 -4.94 -22.13
CA VAL A 457 -24.36 -4.42 -21.04
C VAL A 457 -22.91 -4.81 -21.29
N ALA A 458 -21.98 -4.00 -20.82
CA ALA A 458 -20.55 -4.30 -20.92
C ALA A 458 -19.79 -3.67 -19.76
N VAL A 459 -19.08 -4.49 -18.99
CA VAL A 459 -18.13 -4.04 -17.96
C VAL A 459 -16.91 -3.44 -18.65
N ILE A 460 -16.58 -2.21 -18.26
CA ILE A 460 -15.46 -1.43 -18.82
C ILE A 460 -14.24 -1.56 -17.95
N GLU A 461 -14.44 -1.39 -16.64
CA GLU A 461 -13.38 -1.49 -15.62
C GLU A 461 -13.96 -1.90 -14.27
N VAL A 462 -13.08 -2.41 -13.41
CA VAL A 462 -13.36 -2.65 -12.00
C VAL A 462 -12.28 -1.95 -11.21
N ASN A 463 -12.67 -1.01 -10.36
CA ASN A 463 -11.81 -0.21 -9.52
C ASN A 463 -11.81 -0.81 -8.11
N ASP A 464 -10.64 -1.14 -7.58
CA ASP A 464 -10.48 -1.61 -6.19
C ASP A 464 -10.73 -0.50 -5.19
N ASN A 465 -10.41 0.76 -5.51
CA ASN A 465 -10.66 1.88 -4.61
C ASN A 465 -11.68 2.87 -5.18
N PRO A 466 -12.98 2.52 -5.23
CA PRO A 466 -13.98 3.34 -5.90
C PRO A 466 -14.30 4.62 -5.15
N SER A 467 -14.87 5.60 -5.85
CA SER A 467 -15.37 6.84 -5.26
C SER A 467 -16.49 6.57 -4.26
N ILE A 468 -16.44 7.28 -3.12
CA ILE A 468 -17.52 7.41 -2.14
C ILE A 468 -17.42 8.83 -1.57
N ASP A 469 -18.11 9.75 -2.24
CA ASP A 469 -18.18 11.17 -1.90
C ASP A 469 -19.54 11.53 -1.28
N SER A 470 -19.50 12.57 -0.46
CA SER A 470 -20.68 13.10 0.22
C SER A 470 -21.52 13.92 -0.75
N GLY A 471 -22.74 13.48 -1.00
CA GLY A 471 -23.70 14.09 -1.92
C GLY A 471 -23.74 13.43 -3.30
N VAL A 472 -22.87 12.45 -3.56
CA VAL A 472 -22.79 11.69 -4.82
C VAL A 472 -23.23 10.25 -4.58
N GLU A 473 -22.32 9.32 -4.26
CA GLU A 473 -22.65 7.90 -4.09
C GLU A 473 -23.53 7.65 -2.86
N ASP A 474 -23.40 8.48 -1.84
CA ASP A 474 -24.20 8.39 -0.63
C ASP A 474 -25.56 9.09 -0.75
N LYS A 475 -25.91 9.71 -1.88
CA LYS A 475 -27.11 10.55 -2.00
C LYS A 475 -28.41 9.81 -1.69
N PHE A 476 -28.48 8.51 -1.99
CA PHE A 476 -29.65 7.68 -1.69
C PHE A 476 -29.62 7.10 -0.26
N LEU A 477 -28.56 6.39 0.12
CA LEU A 477 -28.45 5.70 1.42
C LEU A 477 -28.02 6.63 2.58
N GLY A 478 -27.49 7.81 2.28
CA GLY A 478 -26.91 8.75 3.22
C GLY A 478 -25.88 8.08 4.14
N GLY A 479 -26.07 8.25 5.45
CA GLY A 479 -25.21 7.68 6.47
C GLY A 479 -25.18 6.15 6.51
N GLU A 480 -26.16 5.47 5.92
CA GLU A 480 -26.21 4.00 5.91
C GLU A 480 -25.12 3.41 5.03
N LEU A 481 -24.73 4.07 3.93
CA LEU A 481 -23.64 3.61 3.06
C LEU A 481 -22.34 3.43 3.84
N TYR A 482 -21.94 4.44 4.61
CA TYR A 482 -20.77 4.40 5.49
C TYR A 482 -20.91 3.34 6.59
N THR A 483 -22.13 3.13 7.09
CA THR A 483 -22.42 2.12 8.11
C THR A 483 -22.23 0.71 7.55
N LEU A 484 -22.65 0.44 6.31
CA LEU A 484 -22.44 -0.84 5.63
C LEU A 484 -20.96 -1.16 5.48
N VAL A 485 -20.14 -0.21 5.05
CA VAL A 485 -18.69 -0.39 4.92
C VAL A 485 -18.05 -0.70 6.27
N MET A 486 -18.38 0.07 7.31
CA MET A 486 -17.84 -0.15 8.65
C MET A 486 -18.35 -1.46 9.29
N GLN A 487 -19.57 -1.90 8.96
CA GLN A 487 -20.13 -3.17 9.43
C GLN A 487 -19.45 -4.38 8.77
N GLU A 488 -19.04 -4.26 7.51
CA GLU A 488 -18.22 -5.28 6.85
C GLU A 488 -16.86 -5.42 7.55
N PHE A 489 -16.18 -4.31 7.84
CA PHE A 489 -14.97 -4.32 8.66
C PHE A 489 -15.20 -4.96 10.03
N LEU A 490 -16.25 -4.56 10.74
CA LEU A 490 -16.59 -5.14 12.05
C LEU A 490 -16.71 -6.67 11.96
N SER A 491 -17.49 -7.15 11.01
CA SER A 491 -17.76 -8.59 10.83
C SER A 491 -16.48 -9.37 10.53
N ARG A 492 -15.59 -8.83 9.68
CA ARG A 492 -14.29 -9.45 9.38
C ARG A 492 -13.35 -9.43 10.58
N MET A 493 -13.25 -8.31 11.30
CA MET A 493 -12.37 -8.19 12.47
C MET A 493 -12.83 -9.11 13.61
N GLU A 494 -14.16 -9.27 13.79
CA GLU A 494 -14.72 -10.25 14.72
C GLU A 494 -14.40 -11.69 14.33
N ALA A 495 -14.52 -12.04 13.04
CA ALA A 495 -14.19 -13.37 12.55
C ALA A 495 -12.69 -13.67 12.73
N ASN A 496 -11.83 -12.68 12.50
CA ASN A 496 -10.39 -12.81 12.64
C ASN A 496 -9.96 -13.03 14.10
N ARG A 497 -10.61 -12.36 15.07
CA ARG A 497 -10.37 -12.60 16.51
C ARG A 497 -10.79 -13.98 17.02
N ARG A 498 -11.66 -14.68 16.30
CA ARG A 498 -12.15 -16.02 16.68
C ARG A 498 -11.27 -17.15 16.13
N ARG A 499 -10.44 -16.85 15.12
CA ARG A 499 -9.40 -17.74 14.59
C ARG A 499 -8.18 -17.67 15.50
#